data_AF-A0A6L6FG75-F1
#
_entry.id   AF-A0A6L6FG75-F1
#
_cell.length_a   1.000
_cell.length_b   1.000
_cell.length_c   1.000
_cell.angle_alpha   90.00
_cell.angle_beta   90.00
_cell.angle_gamma   90.00
#
_symmetry.space_group_name_H-M   'P 1'
#
loop_
_entity.id
_entity.type
_entity.pdbx_description
1 polymer ?
#
loop_
_entity_poly.entity_id
_entity_poly.type
_entity_poly.pdbx_seq_one_letter_code
_entity_poly.pdbx_strand_id
1 'polypeptide(L)'
;MDITITTENQSIVSDLLRAGSVVQHLEQQGVTILSVITRHGKPCIHIARHGYCDALIQAGKASYLYFNRHKGKQGVFDTDGCRVYWTESLH
;
A
#
# COMPACT_ATOMS: atom_id res chain seq x y z
N MET A 1 8.65 11.65 -21.11
CA MET A 1 8.22 12.71 -20.18
C MET A 1 9.36 12.84 -19.19
N ASP A 2 10.24 13.82 -19.38
CA ASP A 2 11.42 13.98 -18.53
C ASP A 2 11.05 14.80 -17.30
N ILE A 3 11.12 14.17 -16.13
CA ILE A 3 10.89 14.85 -14.86
C ILE A 3 12.24 15.44 -14.43
N THR A 4 12.36 16.75 -14.43
CA THR A 4 13.54 17.43 -13.89
C THR A 4 13.54 17.29 -12.37
N ILE A 5 14.50 16.51 -11.85
CA ILE A 5 14.68 16.34 -10.40
C ILE A 5 15.45 17.56 -9.87
N THR A 6 14.79 18.34 -9.02
CA THR A 6 15.40 19.39 -8.22
C THR A 6 15.64 18.87 -6.81
N THR A 7 16.55 19.51 -6.07
CA THR A 7 16.81 19.14 -4.66
C THR A 7 15.54 19.23 -3.81
N GLU A 8 14.59 20.10 -4.18
CA GLU A 8 13.32 20.31 -3.48
C GLU A 8 12.28 19.22 -3.76
N ASN A 9 12.32 18.57 -4.94
CA ASN A 9 11.36 17.52 -5.31
C ASN A 9 11.92 16.09 -5.20
N GLN A 10 13.20 15.95 -4.87
CA GLN A 10 13.90 14.67 -4.81
C GLN A 10 13.24 13.65 -3.87
N SER A 11 12.72 14.09 -2.72
CA SER A 11 12.01 13.22 -1.77
C SER A 11 10.70 12.70 -2.37
N ILE A 12 9.93 13.58 -3.00
CA ILE A 12 8.66 13.26 -3.65
C ILE A 12 8.88 12.27 -4.81
N VAL A 13 9.88 12.52 -5.65
CA VAL A 13 10.23 11.62 -6.76
C VAL A 13 10.66 10.26 -6.24
N SER A 14 11.47 10.21 -5.17
CA SER A 14 11.88 8.95 -4.55
C SER A 14 10.69 8.15 -4.01
N ASP A 15 9.73 8.81 -3.37
CA ASP A 15 8.52 8.18 -2.86
C ASP A 15 7.62 7.67 -3.98
N LEU A 16 7.51 8.39 -5.10
CA LEU A 16 6.79 7.95 -6.29
C LEU A 16 7.44 6.70 -6.91
N LEU A 17 8.77 6.67 -7.02
CA LEU A 17 9.49 5.51 -7.56
C LEU A 17 9.30 4.26 -6.69
N ARG A 18 9.39 4.42 -5.35
CA ARG A 18 9.11 3.32 -4.41
C ARG A 18 7.66 2.83 -4.55
N ALA A 19 6.69 3.74 -4.55
CA ALA A 19 5.28 3.38 -4.71
C ALA A 19 5.02 2.64 -6.03
N GLY A 20 5.63 3.11 -7.13
CA GLY A 20 5.55 2.45 -8.43
C GLY A 20 6.11 1.02 -8.42
N SER A 21 7.28 0.83 -7.79
CA SER A 21 7.89 -0.50 -7.65
C SER A 21 7.00 -1.45 -6.83
N VAL A 22 6.43 -0.99 -5.73
CA VAL A 22 5.55 -1.80 -4.89
C VAL A 22 4.25 -2.14 -5.62
N VAL A 23 3.66 -1.18 -6.35
CA VAL A 23 2.48 -1.42 -7.18
C VAL A 23 2.75 -2.50 -8.22
N GLN A 24 3.85 -2.38 -8.98
CA GLN A 24 4.22 -3.38 -9.98
C GLN A 24 4.39 -4.77 -9.38
N HIS A 25 5.04 -4.86 -8.22
CA HIS A 25 5.22 -6.14 -7.52
C HIS A 25 3.87 -6.75 -7.11
N LEU A 26 2.96 -5.95 -6.56
CA LEU A 26 1.62 -6.41 -6.15
C LEU A 26 0.78 -6.87 -7.35
N GLU A 27 0.80 -6.13 -8.46
CA GLU A 27 0.09 -6.49 -9.68
C GLU A 27 0.63 -7.81 -10.27
N GLN A 28 1.95 -8.04 -10.23
CA GLN A 28 2.56 -9.32 -10.61
C GLN A 28 2.09 -10.50 -9.73
N GLN A 29 1.68 -10.24 -8.49
CA GLN A 29 1.05 -11.24 -7.60
C GLN A 29 -0.47 -11.38 -7.82
N GLY A 30 -1.04 -10.71 -8.83
CA GLY A 30 -2.47 -10.71 -9.13
C GLY A 30 -3.32 -9.83 -8.21
N VAL A 31 -2.70 -8.96 -7.42
CA VAL A 31 -3.40 -8.06 -6.51
C VAL A 31 -3.88 -6.83 -7.27
N THR A 32 -5.17 -6.51 -7.14
CA THR A 32 -5.74 -5.29 -7.72
C THR A 32 -5.45 -4.07 -6.86
N ILE A 33 -4.84 -3.04 -7.45
CA ILE A 33 -4.66 -1.72 -6.80
C ILE A 33 -5.94 -0.90 -6.95
N LEU A 34 -6.43 -0.35 -5.84
CA LEU A 34 -7.61 0.52 -5.81
C LEU A 34 -7.24 2.00 -5.82
N SER A 35 -6.21 2.38 -5.05
CA SER A 35 -5.70 3.75 -5.05
C SER A 35 -4.29 3.83 -4.45
N VAL A 36 -3.57 4.90 -4.81
CA VAL A 36 -2.30 5.26 -4.18
C VAL A 36 -2.40 6.71 -3.72
N ILE A 37 -2.17 6.97 -2.44
CA ILE A 37 -2.20 8.31 -1.85
C ILE A 37 -0.95 8.53 -1.00
N THR A 38 -0.51 9.77 -0.86
CA THR A 38 0.56 10.10 0.10
C THR A 38 -0.07 10.66 1.37
N ARG A 39 0.25 10.08 2.53
CA ARG A 39 -0.23 10.55 3.84
C ARG A 39 0.94 10.76 4.77
N HIS A 40 1.08 11.98 5.30
CA HIS A 40 2.21 12.37 6.17
C HIS A 40 3.59 12.05 5.57
N GLY A 41 3.76 12.27 4.26
CA GLY A 41 5.03 11.97 3.56
C GLY A 41 5.30 10.48 3.35
N LYS A 42 4.30 9.60 3.55
CA LYS A 42 4.41 8.16 3.30
C LYS A 42 3.40 7.71 2.24
N PRO A 43 3.82 7.04 1.16
CA PRO A 43 2.89 6.44 0.22
C PRO A 43 2.05 5.34 0.88
N CYS A 44 0.75 5.38 0.64
CA CYS A 44 -0.25 4.44 1.12
C CYS A 44 -0.98 3.87 -0.10
N ILE A 45 -0.85 2.56 -0.30
CA ILE A 45 -1.40 1.80 -1.41
C ILE A 45 -2.60 1.02 -0.91
N HIS A 46 -3.78 1.38 -1.38
CA HIS A 46 -5.02 0.66 -1.10
C HIS A 46 -5.20 -0.45 -2.13
N ILE A 47 -5.34 -1.69 -1.66
CA ILE A 47 -5.56 -2.85 -2.53
C ILE A 47 -6.91 -3.50 -2.26
N ALA A 48 -7.44 -4.19 -3.27
CA ALA A 48 -8.56 -5.08 -3.09
C ALA A 48 -8.14 -6.27 -2.23
N ARG A 49 -9.09 -6.84 -1.48
CA ARG A 49 -8.83 -8.05 -0.73
C ARG A 49 -8.51 -9.20 -1.71
N HIS A 50 -7.37 -9.86 -1.50
CA HIS A 50 -6.88 -10.95 -2.35
C HIS A 50 -6.29 -12.09 -1.49
N GLY A 51 -6.20 -13.32 -1.99
CA GLY A 51 -5.66 -14.47 -1.24
C GLY A 51 -4.21 -14.27 -0.78
N TYR A 52 -3.45 -13.43 -1.48
CA TYR A 52 -2.10 -13.00 -1.05
C TYR A 52 -2.10 -12.32 0.34
N CYS A 53 -3.18 -11.61 0.69
CA CYS A 53 -3.33 -10.96 1.99
C CYS A 53 -3.43 -11.99 3.13
N ASP A 54 -4.09 -13.13 2.91
CA ASP A 54 -4.16 -14.23 3.89
C ASP A 54 -2.78 -14.79 4.17
N ALA A 55 -2.02 -15.06 3.12
CA ALA A 55 -0.66 -15.58 3.23
C ALA A 55 0.24 -14.61 4.02
N LEU A 56 0.11 -13.30 3.82
CA LEU A 56 0.86 -12.29 4.57
C LEU A 56 0.47 -12.26 6.07
N ILE A 57 -0.82 -12.38 6.39
CA ILE A 57 -1.28 -12.46 7.78
C ILE A 57 -0.76 -13.74 8.44
N GLN A 58 -0.90 -14.88 7.78
CA GLN A 58 -0.44 -16.19 8.29
C GLN A 58 1.08 -16.22 8.50
N ALA A 59 1.83 -15.57 7.62
CA ALA A 59 3.28 -15.43 7.74
C ALA A 59 3.72 -14.38 8.78
N GLY A 60 2.79 -13.69 9.44
CA GLY A 60 3.10 -12.61 10.40
C GLY A 60 3.68 -11.35 9.77
N LYS A 61 3.57 -11.18 8.45
CA LYS A 61 4.08 -10.02 7.70
C LYS A 61 3.07 -8.87 7.62
N ALA A 62 1.80 -9.17 7.84
CA ALA A 62 0.74 -8.18 7.95
C ALA A 62 0.05 -8.28 9.31
N SER A 63 -0.61 -7.20 9.71
CA SER A 63 -1.42 -7.14 10.92
C SER A 63 -2.80 -6.55 10.64
N TYR A 64 -3.75 -6.80 11.53
CA TYR A 64 -5.07 -6.20 11.46
C TYR A 64 -5.17 -4.98 12.37
N LEU A 65 -5.66 -3.89 11.82
CA LEU A 65 -6.09 -2.70 12.55
C LEU A 65 -7.62 -2.71 12.64
N TYR A 66 -8.12 -2.53 13.86
CA TYR A 66 -9.54 -2.43 14.14
C TYR A 66 -9.91 -0.96 14.25
N PHE A 67 -10.75 -0.51 13.34
CA PHE A 67 -11.31 0.83 13.41
C PHE A 67 -12.73 0.76 13.98
N ASN A 68 -13.18 1.87 14.54
CA ASN A 68 -14.48 2.03 15.17
C ASN A 68 -15.60 1.58 14.21
N ARG A 69 -16.77 1.26 14.77
CA ARG A 69 -17.95 0.57 14.20
C ARG A 69 -18.36 0.83 12.72
N HIS A 70 -17.84 1.87 12.07
CA HIS A 70 -18.13 2.23 10.68
C HIS A 70 -16.99 1.97 9.68
N LYS A 71 -15.76 1.71 10.13
CA LYS A 71 -14.57 1.58 9.26
C LYS A 71 -14.06 0.15 9.09
N GLY A 72 -14.67 -0.80 9.78
CA GLY A 72 -14.37 -2.23 9.64
C GLY A 72 -12.97 -2.60 10.13
N LYS A 73 -12.56 -3.81 9.74
CA LYS A 73 -11.24 -4.39 10.01
C LYS A 73 -10.37 -4.15 8.77
N GLN A 74 -9.15 -3.64 8.94
CA GLN A 74 -8.22 -3.45 7.83
C GLN A 74 -6.96 -4.25 8.05
N GLY A 75 -6.50 -4.94 7.02
CA GLY A 75 -5.16 -5.51 7.04
C GLY A 75 -4.14 -4.48 6.55
N VAL A 76 -2.95 -4.50 7.14
CA VAL A 76 -1.88 -3.58 6.83
C VAL A 76 -0.52 -4.26 6.89
N PHE A 77 0.36 -3.88 5.98
CA PHE A 77 1.81 -4.12 6.11
C PHE A 77 2.58 -2.95 5.52
N ASP A 78 3.85 -2.85 5.88
CA ASP A 78 4.77 -1.85 5.35
C ASP A 78 5.85 -2.57 4.53
N THR A 79 6.14 -2.05 3.33
CA THR A 79 7.21 -2.56 2.45
C THR A 79 7.80 -1.42 1.64
N ASP A 80 9.13 -1.39 1.49
CA ASP A 80 9.87 -0.41 0.69
C ASP A 80 9.45 1.06 0.93
N GLY A 81 9.24 1.41 2.20
CA GLY A 81 8.80 2.75 2.62
C GLY A 81 7.32 3.06 2.35
N CYS A 82 6.58 2.15 1.71
CA CYS A 82 5.14 2.26 1.45
C CYS A 82 4.34 1.52 2.51
N ARG A 83 3.12 1.99 2.76
CA ARG A 83 2.11 1.24 3.51
C ARG A 83 1.11 0.64 2.54
N VAL A 84 0.91 -0.67 2.61
CA VAL A 84 -0.13 -1.35 1.85
C VAL A 84 -1.26 -1.72 2.79
N TYR A 85 -2.50 -1.45 2.40
CA TYR A 85 -3.66 -1.77 3.22
C TYR A 85 -4.85 -2.22 2.38
N TRP A 86 -5.73 -2.98 3.01
CA TRP A 86 -7.02 -3.41 2.46
C TRP A 86 -8.08 -3.38 3.55
N THR A 87 -9.33 -3.30 3.13
CA THR A 87 -10.47 -3.45 4.04
C THR A 87 -10.98 -4.89 3.96
N GLU A 88 -11.17 -5.53 5.10
CA GLU A 88 -11.96 -6.76 5.20
C GLU A 88 -13.42 -6.35 5.03
N SER A 89 -13.99 -6.63 3.86
CA SER A 89 -15.41 -6.47 3.66
C SER A 89 -16.14 -7.41 4.62
N LEU A 90 -17.04 -6.87 5.43
CA LEU A 90 -18.09 -7.65 6.05
C LEU A 90 -19.06 -8.01 4.91
N HIS A 91 -18.91 -9.19 4.32
CA HIS A 91 -20.00 -9.78 3.52
C HIS A 91 -21.13 -10.19 4.45
#